data_AF-R7TXT8-F1
#
_entry.id   AF-R7TXT8-F1
#
_cell.length_a   1.000
_cell.length_b   1.000
_cell.length_c   1.000
_cell.angle_alpha   90.00
_cell.angle_beta   90.00
_cell.angle_gamma   90.00
#
_symmetry.space_group_name_H-M   'P 1'
#
loop_
_entity.id
_entity.type
_entity.pdbx_description
1 polymer ?
#
loop_
_entity_poly.entity_id
_entity_poly.type
_entity_poly.pdbx_seq_one_letter_code
_entity_poly.pdbx_strand_id
1 'polypeptide(L)'
;MRVRLSLRVPKPIHKVRYDWKLFSASDELQKQYTVEVKNRFEVLEIEEDAYERYQRFVEANRQAMESCVPEKEEKKCKSFLRHPEIVRAREMVETASKSVNATSDFKATQNLKEAKTLLYNTYDQLKEQEIKEKIHRVENLPDDSRYGEAWVVINEITGRKTIEGHVAGASPEVRVKTWYNHFQNLLGSTPETEELEDVDMILAEGNISDDPFSPEEYIKVKISLKQGKSSGPVEIPPGVLKNCDLDNIILDI
;
A
#
# COMPACT_ATOMS: atom_id res chain seq x y z
N MET A 1 2.95 -16.06 -45.06
CA MET A 1 3.04 -14.98 -44.05
C MET A 1 2.38 -15.47 -42.77
N ARG A 2 3.11 -15.67 -41.66
CA ARG A 2 2.57 -16.26 -40.43
C ARG A 2 2.39 -15.15 -39.40
N VAL A 3 1.16 -14.68 -39.21
CA VAL A 3 0.84 -13.65 -38.22
C VAL A 3 0.74 -14.32 -36.85
N ARG A 4 1.60 -13.94 -35.91
CA ARG A 4 1.49 -14.34 -34.49
C ARG A 4 0.59 -13.34 -33.78
N LEU A 5 -0.65 -13.74 -33.50
CA LEU A 5 -1.59 -12.95 -32.71
C LEU A 5 -1.42 -13.28 -31.23
N SER A 6 -1.27 -12.26 -30.38
CA SER A 6 -1.16 -12.38 -28.93
C SER A 6 -2.37 -11.69 -28.28
N LEU A 7 -3.37 -12.47 -27.89
CA LEU A 7 -4.60 -12.02 -27.21
C LEU A 7 -4.40 -11.92 -25.69
N ARG A 8 -3.26 -11.37 -25.23
CA ARG A 8 -3.07 -11.14 -23.79
C ARG A 8 -3.78 -9.85 -23.39
N VAL A 9 -4.53 -9.93 -22.30
CA VAL A 9 -5.11 -8.78 -21.61
C VAL A 9 -4.02 -7.73 -21.44
N PRO A 10 -4.25 -6.46 -21.83
CA PRO A 10 -3.27 -5.41 -21.64
C PRO A 10 -2.86 -5.37 -20.17
N LYS A 11 -1.55 -5.19 -19.92
CA LYS A 11 -1.06 -5.08 -18.55
C LYS A 11 -1.83 -3.94 -17.87
N PRO A 12 -2.34 -4.14 -16.64
CA PRO A 12 -2.99 -3.05 -15.93
C PRO A 12 -2.02 -1.88 -15.84
N ILE A 13 -2.52 -0.68 -16.11
CA ILE A 13 -1.74 0.55 -16.00
C ILE A 13 -1.29 0.65 -14.54
N HIS A 14 0.02 0.75 -14.32
CA HIS A 14 0.56 0.91 -12.98
C HIS A 14 0.08 2.25 -12.42
N LYS A 15 -0.76 2.21 -11.38
CA LYS A 15 -1.13 3.43 -10.64
C LYS A 15 0.09 3.91 -9.85
N VAL A 16 0.45 5.19 -10.05
CA VAL A 16 1.46 5.87 -9.24
C VAL A 16 1.00 5.87 -7.79
N ARG A 17 1.89 5.51 -6.88
CA ARG A 17 1.62 5.54 -5.44
C ARG A 17 2.31 6.75 -4.86
N TYR A 18 1.55 7.67 -4.29
CA TYR A 18 2.08 8.86 -3.65
C TYR A 18 2.42 8.63 -2.17
N ASP A 19 3.44 9.33 -1.67
CA ASP A 19 3.83 9.27 -0.26
C ASP A 19 3.07 10.31 0.58
N TRP A 20 1.83 9.94 0.93
CA TRP A 20 0.98 10.76 1.79
C TRP A 20 1.50 10.90 3.23
N LYS A 21 2.43 10.04 3.67
CA LYS A 21 3.03 10.17 5.00
C LYS A 21 4.03 11.33 5.03
N LEU A 22 4.90 11.40 4.01
CA LEU A 22 5.81 12.53 3.85
C LEU A 22 5.05 13.84 3.67
N PHE A 23 3.98 13.81 2.87
CA PHE A 23 3.08 14.97 2.70
C PHE A 23 2.51 15.45 4.04
N SER A 24 1.96 14.54 4.85
CA SER A 24 1.37 14.90 6.15
C SER A 24 2.38 15.44 7.18
N ALA A 25 3.67 15.13 7.00
CA ALA A 25 4.74 15.58 7.90
C ALA A 25 5.39 16.90 7.47
N SER A 26 5.16 17.35 6.24
CA SER A 26 5.80 18.55 5.67
C SER A 26 4.79 19.67 5.47
N ASP A 27 4.86 20.70 6.32
CA ASP A 27 4.01 21.89 6.21
C ASP A 27 4.26 22.66 4.91
N GLU A 28 5.50 22.62 4.40
CA GLU A 28 5.87 23.30 3.15
C GLU A 28 5.17 22.64 1.95
N LEU A 29 5.15 21.30 1.89
CA LEU A 29 4.44 20.58 0.84
C LEU A 29 2.93 20.85 0.89
N GLN A 30 2.37 20.97 2.10
CA GLN A 30 0.94 21.28 2.27
C GLN A 30 0.60 22.69 1.79
N LYS A 31 1.45 23.68 2.05
CA LYS A 31 1.28 25.05 1.56
C LYS A 31 1.40 25.12 0.04
N GLN A 32 2.43 24.51 -0.54
CA GLN A 32 2.62 24.46 -2.00
C GLN A 32 1.44 23.77 -2.69
N TYR A 33 0.99 22.64 -2.14
CA TYR A 33 -0.18 21.93 -2.64
C TYR A 33 -1.44 22.79 -2.57
N THR A 34 -1.65 23.51 -1.46
CA THR A 34 -2.82 24.41 -1.30
C THR A 34 -2.82 25.50 -2.37
N VAL A 35 -1.67 26.14 -2.60
CA VAL A 35 -1.52 27.19 -3.62
C VAL A 35 -1.76 26.62 -5.02
N GLU A 36 -1.20 25.44 -5.32
CA GLU A 36 -1.38 24.80 -6.63
C GLU A 36 -2.86 24.43 -6.86
N VAL A 37 -3.56 23.88 -5.86
CA VAL A 37 -4.99 23.59 -5.97
C VAL A 37 -5.79 24.87 -6.20
N LYS A 38 -5.53 25.95 -5.46
CA LYS A 38 -6.21 27.26 -5.64
C LYS A 38 -5.99 27.80 -7.06
N ASN A 39 -4.73 27.86 -7.51
CA ASN A 39 -4.39 28.32 -8.85
C ASN A 39 -5.07 27.49 -9.95
N ARG A 40 -5.07 26.16 -9.82
CA ARG A 40 -5.70 25.25 -10.79
C ARG A 40 -7.22 25.37 -10.77
N PHE A 41 -7.80 25.53 -9.59
CA PHE A 41 -9.23 25.68 -9.42
C PHE A 41 -9.73 26.99 -10.02
N GLU A 42 -9.06 28.12 -9.77
CA GLU A 42 -9.40 29.43 -10.34
C GLU A 42 -9.37 29.41 -11.89
N VAL A 43 -8.37 28.76 -12.50
CA VAL A 43 -8.30 28.60 -13.97
C VAL A 43 -9.47 27.78 -14.51
N LEU A 44 -9.98 26.88 -13.70
CA LEU A 44 -11.09 26.00 -14.01
C LEU A 44 -12.44 26.58 -13.59
N GLU A 45 -12.49 27.74 -12.95
CA GLU A 45 -13.72 28.35 -12.47
C GLU A 45 -14.39 29.14 -13.60
N ILE A 46 -15.55 28.66 -14.03
CA ILE A 46 -16.48 29.31 -14.96
C ILE A 46 -17.83 29.31 -14.24
N GLU A 47 -18.69 30.32 -14.46
CA GLU A 47 -20.04 30.40 -13.87
C GLU A 47 -20.90 29.19 -14.27
N GLU A 48 -20.91 28.15 -13.44
CA GLU A 48 -21.51 26.83 -13.72
C GLU A 48 -22.10 26.18 -12.45
N ASP A 49 -22.88 25.11 -12.65
CA ASP A 49 -23.63 24.35 -11.63
C ASP A 49 -22.73 23.78 -10.51
N ALA A 50 -23.30 23.57 -9.31
CA ALA A 50 -22.58 23.08 -8.14
C ALA A 50 -21.88 21.72 -8.40
N TYR A 51 -22.47 20.87 -9.25
CA TYR A 51 -21.85 19.60 -9.65
C TYR A 51 -20.57 19.81 -10.48
N GLU A 52 -20.59 20.72 -11.44
CA GLU A 52 -19.45 20.99 -12.32
C GLU A 52 -18.31 21.62 -11.53
N ARG A 53 -18.63 22.55 -10.63
CA ARG A 53 -17.66 23.13 -9.69
C ARG A 53 -16.97 22.06 -8.85
N TYR A 54 -17.71 21.10 -8.30
CA TYR A 54 -17.12 19.98 -7.56
C TYR A 54 -16.20 19.11 -8.44
N GLN A 55 -16.59 18.82 -9.69
CA GLN A 55 -15.73 18.07 -10.62
C GLN A 55 -14.43 18.83 -10.92
N ARG A 56 -14.49 20.16 -11.11
CA ARG A 56 -13.28 21.00 -11.27
C ARG A 56 -12.39 20.95 -10.02
N PHE A 57 -12.98 20.95 -8.83
CA PHE A 57 -12.22 20.80 -7.57
C PHE A 57 -11.50 19.45 -7.49
N VAL A 58 -12.17 18.35 -7.86
CA VAL A 58 -11.55 17.02 -7.91
C VAL A 58 -10.40 17.00 -8.92
N GLU A 59 -10.61 17.59 -10.09
CA GLU A 59 -9.60 17.66 -11.14
C GLU A 59 -8.39 18.54 -10.75
N ALA A 60 -8.62 19.69 -10.11
CA ALA A 60 -7.56 20.54 -9.58
C ALA A 60 -6.72 19.80 -8.53
N ASN A 61 -7.35 19.05 -7.63
CA ASN A 61 -6.64 18.19 -6.67
C ASN A 61 -5.83 17.09 -7.36
N ARG A 62 -6.37 16.46 -8.40
CA ARG A 62 -5.66 15.44 -9.16
C ARG A 62 -4.39 16.00 -9.80
N GLN A 63 -4.48 17.17 -10.42
CA GLN A 63 -3.34 17.84 -11.06
C GLN A 63 -2.30 18.32 -10.04
N ALA A 64 -2.75 18.90 -8.91
CA ALA A 64 -1.85 19.33 -7.83
C ALA A 64 -1.15 18.13 -7.17
N MET A 65 -1.85 17.00 -7.03
CA MET A 65 -1.27 15.74 -6.54
C MET A 65 -0.14 15.26 -7.44
N GLU A 66 -0.36 15.22 -8.75
CA GLU A 66 0.64 14.82 -9.75
C GLU A 66 1.88 15.73 -9.75
N SER A 67 1.70 17.02 -9.43
CA SER A 67 2.79 18.01 -9.46
C SER A 67 3.58 18.12 -8.15
N CYS A 68 2.89 18.05 -7.00
CA CYS A 68 3.48 18.44 -5.71
C CYS A 68 3.78 17.26 -4.79
N VAL A 69 3.08 16.12 -4.92
CA VAL A 69 3.21 15.02 -3.97
C VAL A 69 4.30 14.04 -4.44
N PRO A 70 5.31 13.74 -3.59
CA PRO A 70 6.36 12.80 -3.97
C PRO A 70 5.81 11.40 -4.26
N GLU A 71 6.36 10.76 -5.30
CA GLU A 71 6.12 9.34 -5.54
C GLU A 71 6.75 8.51 -4.42
N LYS A 72 6.00 7.50 -3.97
CA LYS A 72 6.46 6.56 -2.98
C LYS A 72 7.47 5.61 -3.61
N GLU A 73 8.70 5.65 -3.10
CA GLU A 73 9.73 4.73 -3.56
C GLU A 73 9.31 3.28 -3.38
N GLU A 74 9.50 2.49 -4.44
CA GLU A 74 9.37 1.05 -4.35
C GLU A 74 10.42 0.53 -3.37
N LYS A 75 9.96 -0.15 -2.31
CA LYS A 75 10.86 -0.93 -1.48
C LYS A 75 11.48 -2.02 -2.34
N LYS A 76 12.68 -1.76 -2.86
CA LYS A 76 13.48 -2.79 -3.54
C LYS A 76 13.71 -3.89 -2.51
N CYS A 77 13.15 -5.06 -2.75
CA CYS A 77 13.48 -6.24 -1.97
C CYS A 77 14.99 -6.44 -2.14
N LYS A 78 15.76 -6.20 -1.08
CA LYS A 78 17.21 -6.39 -1.05
C LYS A 78 17.46 -7.89 -1.09
N SER A 79 17.38 -8.48 -2.28
CA SER A 79 17.72 -9.88 -2.46
C SER A 79 19.20 -10.06 -2.14
N PHE A 80 19.53 -10.96 -1.20
CA PHE A 80 20.91 -11.30 -0.85
C PHE A 80 21.75 -11.68 -2.08
N LEU A 81 21.11 -12.16 -3.15
CA LEU A 81 21.77 -12.47 -4.44
C LEU A 81 22.45 -11.28 -5.12
N ARG A 82 22.12 -10.04 -4.71
CA ARG A 82 22.75 -8.80 -5.19
C ARG A 82 23.84 -8.29 -4.23
N HIS A 83 24.21 -9.05 -3.21
CA HIS A 83 25.27 -8.67 -2.29
C HIS A 83 26.59 -8.48 -3.06
N PRO A 84 27.36 -7.40 -2.79
CA PRO A 84 28.60 -7.09 -3.53
C PRO A 84 29.59 -8.26 -3.59
N GLU A 85 29.68 -9.04 -2.51
CA GLU A 85 30.58 -10.20 -2.45
C GLU A 85 30.16 -11.35 -3.37
N ILE A 86 28.85 -11.61 -3.50
CA ILE A 86 28.32 -12.62 -4.43
C ILE A 86 28.56 -12.17 -5.87
N VAL A 87 28.38 -10.88 -6.15
CA VAL A 87 28.64 -10.32 -7.49
C VAL A 87 30.12 -10.50 -7.85
N ARG A 88 31.03 -10.11 -6.96
CA ARG A 88 32.47 -10.30 -7.16
C ARG A 88 32.85 -11.77 -7.35
N ALA A 89 32.31 -12.68 -6.53
CA ALA A 89 32.58 -14.11 -6.66
C ALA A 89 32.06 -14.70 -7.98
N ARG A 90 30.91 -14.23 -8.49
CA ARG A 90 30.38 -14.61 -9.82
C ARG A 90 31.31 -14.14 -10.94
N GLU A 91 31.78 -12.90 -10.87
CA GLU A 91 32.74 -12.35 -11.84
C GLU A 91 34.06 -13.15 -11.84
N MET A 92 34.55 -13.57 -10.66
CA MET A 92 35.73 -14.45 -10.56
C MET A 92 35.50 -15.81 -11.22
N VAL A 93 34.32 -16.42 -11.05
CA VAL A 93 33.98 -17.68 -11.74
C VAL A 93 33.89 -17.46 -13.25
N GLU A 94 33.33 -16.34 -13.70
CA GLU A 94 33.21 -16.04 -15.13
C GLU A 94 34.58 -15.83 -15.79
N THR A 95 35.47 -15.07 -15.14
CA THR A 95 36.84 -14.85 -15.62
C THR A 95 37.66 -16.14 -15.64
N ALA A 96 37.55 -16.97 -14.60
CA ALA A 96 38.20 -18.28 -14.56
C ALA A 96 37.61 -19.25 -15.61
N SER A 97 36.31 -19.16 -15.91
CA SER A 97 35.70 -19.97 -16.97
C SER A 97 36.21 -19.55 -18.36
N LYS A 98 36.39 -18.24 -18.59
CA LYS A 98 36.98 -17.72 -19.84
C LYS A 98 38.42 -18.17 -20.02
N SER A 99 39.23 -18.20 -18.95
CA SER A 99 40.62 -18.67 -19.05
C SER A 99 40.72 -20.16 -19.33
N VAL A 100 39.86 -21.00 -18.73
CA VAL A 100 39.78 -22.44 -19.06
C VAL A 100 39.42 -22.66 -20.52
N ASN A 101 38.45 -21.92 -21.05
CA ASN A 101 38.05 -22.04 -22.45
C ASN A 101 39.14 -21.58 -23.43
N ALA A 102 40.07 -20.72 -22.99
CA ALA A 102 41.12 -20.17 -23.83
C ALA A 102 42.40 -21.03 -23.87
N THR A 103 42.90 -21.49 -22.70
CA THR A 103 44.18 -22.23 -22.63
C THR A 103 44.02 -23.69 -22.25
N SER A 104 42.88 -24.08 -21.64
CA SER A 104 42.56 -25.44 -21.19
C SER A 104 43.64 -26.11 -20.32
N ASP A 105 44.41 -25.31 -19.57
CA ASP A 105 45.49 -25.78 -18.69
C ASP A 105 44.97 -26.36 -17.37
N PHE A 106 45.74 -27.27 -16.77
CA PHE A 106 45.46 -27.81 -15.42
C PHE A 106 45.36 -26.69 -14.36
N LYS A 107 46.21 -25.66 -14.45
CA LYS A 107 46.15 -24.51 -13.54
C LYS A 107 44.86 -23.69 -13.71
N ALA A 108 44.39 -23.55 -14.95
CA ALA A 108 43.15 -22.84 -15.23
C ALA A 108 41.93 -23.62 -14.67
N THR A 109 41.92 -24.94 -14.81
CA THR A 109 40.84 -25.78 -14.26
C THR A 109 40.84 -25.81 -12.73
N GLN A 110 42.02 -25.80 -12.11
CA GLN A 110 42.15 -25.66 -10.65
C GLN A 110 41.62 -24.30 -10.17
N ASN A 111 42.00 -23.20 -10.82
CA ASN A 111 41.51 -21.86 -10.49
C ASN A 111 39.98 -21.76 -10.61
N LEU A 112 39.37 -22.40 -11.63
CA LEU A 112 37.91 -22.45 -11.76
C LEU A 112 37.25 -23.22 -10.62
N LYS A 113 37.86 -24.33 -10.17
CA LYS A 113 37.37 -25.10 -9.02
C LYS A 113 37.42 -24.26 -7.75
N GLU A 114 38.52 -23.56 -7.51
CA GLU A 114 38.70 -22.67 -6.35
C GLU A 114 37.69 -21.51 -6.38
N ALA A 115 37.51 -20.87 -7.54
CA ALA A 115 36.52 -19.79 -7.70
C ALA A 115 35.07 -20.27 -7.46
N LYS A 116 34.72 -21.48 -7.92
CA LYS A 116 33.40 -22.08 -7.65
C LYS A 116 33.22 -22.37 -6.17
N THR A 117 34.21 -22.97 -5.52
CA THR A 117 34.18 -23.24 -4.07
C THR A 117 34.03 -21.94 -3.28
N LEU A 118 34.77 -20.90 -3.65
CA LEU A 118 34.63 -19.57 -3.04
C LEU A 118 33.20 -19.05 -3.20
N LEU A 119 32.62 -19.11 -4.39
CA LEU A 119 31.25 -18.68 -4.63
C LEU A 119 30.23 -19.44 -3.78
N TYR A 120 30.34 -20.76 -3.66
CA TYR A 120 29.47 -21.56 -2.79
C TYR A 120 29.62 -21.16 -1.32
N ASN A 121 30.84 -21.03 -0.83
CA ASN A 121 31.11 -20.61 0.55
C ASN A 121 30.55 -19.21 0.83
N THR A 122 30.67 -18.27 -0.11
CA THR A 122 30.09 -16.93 0.03
C THR A 122 28.57 -16.97 0.09
N TYR A 123 27.91 -17.85 -0.67
CA TYR A 123 26.46 -18.03 -0.55
C TYR A 123 26.07 -18.56 0.83
N ASP A 124 26.77 -19.57 1.33
CA ASP A 124 26.45 -20.19 2.61
C ASP A 124 26.64 -19.20 3.77
N GLN A 125 27.76 -18.46 3.76
CA GLN A 125 28.05 -17.45 4.78
C GLN A 125 27.01 -16.33 4.81
N LEU A 126 26.63 -15.77 3.66
CA LEU A 126 25.66 -14.68 3.60
C LEU A 126 24.24 -15.16 3.92
N LYS A 127 23.90 -16.38 3.53
CA LYS A 127 22.61 -16.98 3.91
C LYS A 127 22.54 -17.22 5.41
N GLU A 128 23.63 -17.69 6.02
CA GLU A 128 23.73 -17.86 7.47
C GLU A 128 23.60 -16.50 8.19
N GLN A 129 24.28 -15.47 7.69
CA GLN A 129 24.17 -14.11 8.22
C GLN A 129 22.74 -13.57 8.12
N GLU A 130 22.07 -13.73 6.97
CA GLU A 130 20.68 -13.29 6.78
C GLU A 130 19.73 -14.00 7.77
N ILE A 131 19.92 -15.30 7.99
CA ILE A 131 19.10 -16.06 8.96
C ILE A 131 19.39 -15.57 10.38
N LYS A 132 20.64 -15.33 10.75
CA LYS A 132 21.02 -14.78 12.07
C LYS A 132 20.41 -13.39 12.30
N GLU A 133 20.44 -12.52 11.30
CA GLU A 133 19.82 -11.19 11.35
C GLU A 133 18.30 -11.29 11.56
N LYS A 134 17.64 -12.23 10.87
CA LYS A 134 16.19 -12.49 11.05
C LYS A 134 15.86 -13.03 12.44
N ILE A 135 16.68 -13.93 13.00
CA ILE A 135 16.52 -14.43 14.37
C ILE A 135 16.67 -13.28 15.36
N HIS A 136 17.75 -12.50 15.23
CA HIS A 136 18.02 -11.38 16.12
C HIS A 136 16.92 -10.31 16.08
N ARG A 137 16.33 -10.08 14.90
CA ARG A 137 15.17 -9.20 14.72
C ARG A 137 13.96 -9.64 15.55
N VAL A 138 13.71 -10.95 15.66
CA VAL A 138 12.58 -11.48 16.45
C VAL A 138 12.91 -11.49 17.94
N GLU A 139 14.15 -11.83 18.31
CA GLU A 139 14.58 -11.95 19.71
C GLU A 139 14.64 -10.60 20.43
N ASN A 140 15.04 -9.53 19.74
CA ASN A 140 15.18 -8.19 20.32
C ASN A 140 13.84 -7.47 20.55
N LEU A 141 12.72 -8.02 20.07
CA LEU A 141 11.42 -7.39 20.22
C LEU A 141 10.78 -7.70 21.58
N PRO A 142 9.97 -6.77 22.13
CA PRO A 142 9.16 -7.02 23.31
C PRO A 142 8.21 -8.21 23.11
N ASP A 143 7.96 -8.99 24.16
CA ASP A 143 7.16 -10.23 24.15
C ASP A 143 5.85 -10.12 23.36
N ASP A 144 5.11 -9.02 23.57
CA ASP A 144 3.82 -8.75 22.91
C ASP A 144 3.93 -8.55 21.39
N SER A 145 5.08 -8.09 20.90
CA SER A 145 5.35 -7.84 19.48
C SER A 145 6.06 -9.00 18.78
N ARG A 146 6.65 -9.94 19.53
CA ARG A 146 7.42 -11.08 18.96
C ARG A 146 6.57 -11.99 18.09
N TYR A 147 5.33 -12.27 18.49
CA TYR A 147 4.46 -13.19 17.74
C TYR A 147 4.13 -12.67 16.33
N GLY A 148 3.77 -11.39 16.22
CA GLY A 148 3.46 -10.77 14.94
C GLY A 148 4.67 -10.73 14.01
N GLU A 149 5.83 -10.30 14.53
CA GLU A 149 7.05 -10.23 13.73
C GLU A 149 7.58 -11.62 13.34
N ALA A 150 7.47 -12.62 14.23
CA ALA A 150 7.82 -14.00 13.91
C ALA A 150 7.02 -14.52 12.70
N TRP A 151 5.73 -14.21 12.62
CA TRP A 151 4.92 -14.54 11.45
C TRP A 151 5.33 -13.80 10.19
N VAL A 152 5.72 -12.52 10.30
CA VAL A 152 6.29 -11.76 9.17
C VAL A 152 7.56 -12.45 8.65
N VAL A 153 8.49 -12.80 9.53
CA VAL A 153 9.73 -13.50 9.19
C VAL A 153 9.46 -14.87 8.57
N ILE A 154 8.50 -15.64 9.11
CA ILE A 154 8.07 -16.93 8.54
C ILE A 154 7.53 -16.74 7.11
N ASN A 155 6.69 -15.73 6.88
CA ASN A 155 6.15 -15.44 5.55
C ASN A 155 7.25 -15.01 4.57
N GLU A 156 8.22 -14.20 5.03
CA GLU A 156 9.39 -13.81 4.25
C GLU A 156 10.24 -15.04 3.84
N ILE A 157 10.52 -15.96 4.77
CA ILE A 157 11.35 -17.16 4.50
C ILE A 157 10.61 -18.16 3.60
N THR A 158 9.33 -18.41 3.88
CA THR A 158 8.55 -19.42 3.15
C THR A 158 7.99 -18.91 1.82
N GLY A 159 8.07 -17.60 1.56
CA GLY A 159 7.45 -16.95 0.40
C GLY A 159 5.93 -17.07 0.40
N ARG A 160 5.31 -17.46 1.52
CA ARG A 160 3.85 -17.52 1.65
C ARG A 160 3.30 -16.11 1.58
N LYS A 161 2.57 -15.81 0.51
CA LYS A 161 1.67 -14.66 0.52
C LYS A 161 0.57 -14.97 1.53
N THR A 162 0.36 -14.08 2.50
CA THR A 162 -0.81 -14.14 3.35
C THR A 162 -2.03 -14.11 2.44
N ILE A 163 -2.75 -15.22 2.37
CA ILE A 163 -3.99 -15.28 1.58
C ILE A 163 -5.04 -14.59 2.44
N GLU A 164 -5.16 -13.28 2.25
CA GLU A 164 -6.25 -12.50 2.85
C GLU A 164 -7.60 -13.05 2.36
N GLY A 165 -8.55 -13.22 3.27
CA GLY A 165 -9.91 -13.68 2.94
C GLY A 165 -10.15 -15.19 3.05
N HIS A 166 -9.21 -15.99 3.52
CA HIS A 166 -9.46 -17.41 3.74
C HIS A 166 -10.15 -17.66 5.08
N VAL A 167 -11.41 -18.10 5.03
CA VAL A 167 -12.14 -18.54 6.23
C VAL A 167 -11.37 -19.68 6.89
N ALA A 168 -11.26 -19.68 8.22
CA ALA A 168 -10.55 -20.72 8.95
C ALA A 168 -11.21 -22.09 8.70
N GLY A 169 -10.42 -23.10 8.31
CA GLY A 169 -10.91 -24.46 8.10
C GLY A 169 -9.99 -25.31 7.22
N ALA A 170 -9.72 -26.54 7.68
CA ALA A 170 -8.82 -27.49 7.01
C ALA A 170 -9.40 -28.06 5.69
N SER A 171 -10.71 -27.96 5.47
CA SER A 171 -11.39 -28.36 4.23
C SER A 171 -12.40 -27.29 3.77
N PRO A 172 -12.82 -27.30 2.49
CA PRO A 172 -13.86 -26.40 1.99
C PRO A 172 -15.16 -26.45 2.80
N GLU A 173 -15.58 -27.64 3.22
CA GLU A 173 -16.80 -27.86 3.99
C GLU A 173 -16.71 -27.24 5.40
N VAL A 174 -15.55 -27.37 6.03
CA VAL A 174 -15.28 -26.74 7.34
C VAL A 174 -15.34 -25.23 7.21
N ARG A 175 -14.78 -24.67 6.13
CA ARG A 175 -14.80 -23.22 5.89
C ARG A 175 -16.20 -22.67 5.68
N VAL A 176 -17.04 -23.36 4.91
CA VAL A 176 -18.44 -22.95 4.73
C VAL A 176 -19.18 -22.94 6.07
N LYS A 177 -18.99 -23.95 6.91
CA LYS A 177 -19.59 -23.99 8.26
C LYS A 177 -19.08 -22.89 9.18
N THR A 178 -17.78 -22.62 9.17
CA THR A 178 -17.19 -21.55 9.98
C THR A 178 -17.69 -20.18 9.56
N TRP A 179 -17.82 -19.93 8.24
CA TRP A 179 -18.41 -18.70 7.72
C TRP A 179 -19.87 -18.58 8.15
N TYR A 180 -20.67 -19.62 7.92
CA TYR A 180 -22.09 -19.65 8.26
C TYR A 180 -22.32 -19.38 9.76
N ASN A 181 -21.61 -20.09 10.64
CA ASN A 181 -21.75 -19.91 12.09
C ASN A 181 -21.32 -18.51 12.54
N HIS A 182 -20.27 -17.94 11.94
CA HIS A 182 -19.84 -16.59 12.25
C HIS A 182 -20.95 -15.57 11.98
N PHE A 183 -21.57 -15.63 10.79
CA PHE A 183 -22.66 -14.71 10.43
C PHE A 183 -23.95 -15.00 11.21
N GLN A 184 -24.28 -16.27 11.45
CA GLN A 184 -25.44 -16.63 12.27
C GLN A 184 -25.30 -16.05 13.69
N ASN A 185 -24.12 -16.16 14.29
CA ASN A 185 -23.87 -15.60 15.63
C ASN A 185 -23.81 -14.06 15.62
N LEU A 186 -23.38 -13.46 14.50
CA LEU A 186 -23.32 -12.01 14.35
C LEU A 186 -24.72 -11.37 14.24
N LEU A 187 -25.67 -12.08 13.62
CA LEU A 187 -27.06 -11.62 13.46
C LEU A 187 -27.90 -11.83 14.73
N GLY A 188 -27.34 -12.45 15.78
CA GLY A 188 -28.04 -12.79 17.02
C GLY A 188 -29.07 -13.92 16.84
N SER A 189 -29.63 -14.39 17.96
CA SER A 189 -30.81 -15.26 17.94
C SER A 189 -32.00 -14.45 17.40
N THR A 190 -32.83 -15.05 16.54
CA THR A 190 -34.13 -14.44 16.21
C THR A 190 -34.90 -14.21 17.50
N PRO A 191 -35.29 -12.97 17.85
CA PRO A 191 -36.07 -12.73 19.05
C PRO A 191 -37.37 -13.54 18.97
N GLU A 192 -37.77 -14.16 20.07
CA GLU A 192 -39.13 -14.69 20.19
C GLU A 192 -40.08 -13.51 20.00
N THR A 193 -40.81 -13.52 18.88
CA THR A 193 -41.85 -12.54 18.57
C THR A 193 -42.99 -12.70 19.57
N GLU A 194 -42.87 -12.03 20.72
CA GLU A 194 -44.02 -11.37 21.31
C GLU A 194 -44.38 -10.22 20.38
N GLU A 195 -45.68 -10.09 20.07
CA GLU A 195 -46.23 -9.12 19.13
C GLU A 195 -45.56 -7.75 19.32
N LEU A 196 -44.76 -7.34 18.33
CA LEU A 196 -44.11 -6.04 18.37
C LEU A 196 -45.22 -4.99 18.35
N GLU A 197 -45.34 -4.22 19.44
CA GLU A 197 -46.10 -2.97 19.42
C GLU A 197 -45.64 -2.15 18.21
N ASP A 198 -46.61 -1.58 17.48
CA ASP A 198 -46.34 -0.71 16.34
C ASP A 198 -45.29 0.33 16.76
N VAL A 199 -44.11 0.26 16.14
CA VAL A 199 -43.03 1.21 16.40
C VAL A 199 -43.55 2.55 15.91
N ASP A 200 -43.87 3.45 16.84
CA ASP A 200 -44.18 4.84 16.52
C ASP A 200 -43.10 5.37 15.57
N MET A 201 -43.51 5.99 14.46
CA MET A 201 -42.59 6.69 13.57
C MET A 201 -41.94 7.84 14.35
N ILE A 202 -40.82 7.56 15.01
CA ILE A 202 -40.01 8.55 15.76
C ILE A 202 -39.40 9.60 14.81
N LEU A 203 -39.49 9.38 13.49
CA LEU A 203 -39.20 10.42 12.50
C LEU A 203 -40.42 11.31 12.28
N ALA A 204 -40.92 11.93 13.35
CA ALA A 204 -41.51 13.25 13.21
C ALA A 204 -40.47 14.11 12.49
N GLU A 205 -40.87 14.84 11.44
CA GLU A 205 -40.04 15.74 10.62
C GLU A 205 -38.88 16.31 11.45
N GLY A 206 -37.73 15.65 11.36
CA GLY A 206 -36.57 16.05 12.14
C GLY A 206 -36.24 17.45 11.69
N ASN A 207 -36.02 18.36 12.64
CA ASN A 207 -35.60 19.73 12.39
C ASN A 207 -34.14 19.74 11.90
N ILE A 208 -33.87 19.02 10.81
CA ILE A 208 -32.61 18.97 10.09
C ILE A 208 -32.67 20.19 9.17
N SER A 209 -31.76 21.12 9.39
CA SER A 209 -31.63 22.28 8.52
C SER A 209 -31.10 21.81 7.15
N ASP A 210 -31.74 22.30 6.09
CA ASP A 210 -31.32 22.14 4.70
C ASP A 210 -30.49 23.37 4.24
N ASP A 211 -30.08 24.23 5.17
CA ASP A 211 -29.27 25.42 4.89
C ASP A 211 -27.81 25.04 4.55
N PRO A 212 -27.06 25.90 3.84
CA PRO A 212 -25.64 25.69 3.60
C PRO A 212 -24.84 25.52 4.91
N PHE A 213 -23.83 24.66 4.87
CA PHE A 213 -22.97 24.41 6.02
C PHE A 213 -22.27 25.68 6.50
N SER A 214 -22.30 25.88 7.81
CA SER A 214 -21.56 26.98 8.44
C SER A 214 -20.05 26.69 8.51
N PRO A 215 -19.20 27.74 8.52
CA PRO A 215 -17.77 27.58 8.75
C PRO A 215 -17.46 26.82 10.05
N GLU A 216 -18.26 27.02 11.11
CA GLU A 216 -18.08 26.37 12.40
C GLU A 216 -18.35 24.86 12.33
N GLU A 217 -19.37 24.44 11.59
CA GLU A 217 -19.67 23.02 11.34
C GLU A 217 -18.55 22.36 10.56
N TYR A 218 -18.08 23.03 9.51
CA TYR A 218 -17.00 22.52 8.68
C TYR A 218 -15.68 22.36 9.47
N ILE A 219 -15.33 23.33 10.32
CA ILE A 219 -14.15 23.24 11.21
C ILE A 219 -14.26 22.05 12.16
N LYS A 220 -15.44 21.82 12.77
CA LYS A 220 -15.66 20.65 13.64
C LYS A 220 -15.42 19.33 12.89
N VAL A 221 -15.92 19.22 11.66
CA VAL A 221 -15.72 18.04 10.81
C VAL A 221 -14.24 17.89 10.47
N LYS A 222 -13.56 18.95 10.04
CA LYS A 222 -12.14 18.96 9.66
C LYS A 222 -11.23 18.49 10.81
N ILE A 223 -11.51 18.91 12.05
CA ILE A 223 -10.78 18.45 13.25
C ILE A 223 -10.98 16.95 13.48
N SER A 224 -12.20 16.44 13.29
CA SER A 224 -12.56 15.03 13.54
C SER A 224 -11.94 14.04 12.54
N LEU A 225 -11.51 14.51 11.36
CA LEU A 225 -10.94 13.65 10.31
C LEU A 225 -9.70 12.90 10.79
N LYS A 226 -9.68 11.58 10.57
CA LYS A 226 -8.53 10.72 10.90
C LYS A 226 -7.51 10.76 9.77
N GLN A 227 -6.25 11.02 10.12
CA GLN A 227 -5.12 10.96 9.17
C GLN A 227 -4.75 9.51 8.84
N GLY A 228 -4.11 9.30 7.69
CA GLY A 228 -3.63 7.98 7.26
C GLY A 228 -4.72 7.01 6.79
N LYS A 229 -5.94 7.49 6.59
CA LYS A 229 -7.02 6.72 5.94
C LYS A 229 -6.85 6.75 4.42
N SER A 230 -7.28 5.68 3.77
CA SER A 230 -7.27 5.56 2.32
C SER A 230 -8.19 6.59 1.69
N SER A 231 -7.81 7.08 0.51
CA SER A 231 -8.68 7.93 -0.31
C SER A 231 -9.92 7.16 -0.77
N GLY A 232 -11.02 7.90 -0.94
CA GLY A 232 -12.24 7.39 -1.57
C GLY A 232 -12.11 7.29 -3.11
N PRO A 233 -13.23 7.12 -3.83
CA PRO A 233 -13.26 7.01 -5.29
C PRO A 233 -12.64 8.22 -6.03
N VAL A 234 -12.68 9.40 -5.40
CA VAL A 234 -12.12 10.65 -5.93
C VAL A 234 -10.61 10.79 -5.71
N GLU A 235 -9.96 9.78 -5.10
CA GLU A 235 -8.52 9.71 -4.85
C GLU A 235 -7.93 10.81 -3.92
N ILE A 236 -8.75 11.74 -3.42
CA ILE A 236 -8.37 12.73 -2.39
C ILE A 236 -8.33 12.06 -0.99
N PRO A 237 -7.18 12.06 -0.29
CA PRO A 237 -7.10 11.55 1.07
C PRO A 237 -7.70 12.53 2.09
N PRO A 238 -8.30 12.05 3.19
CA PRO A 238 -8.79 12.92 4.27
C PRO A 238 -7.73 13.85 4.87
N GLY A 239 -6.45 13.45 4.80
CA GLY A 239 -5.34 14.27 5.27
C GLY A 239 -5.16 15.57 4.47
N VAL A 240 -5.53 15.60 3.19
CA VAL A 240 -5.49 16.82 2.37
C VAL A 240 -6.50 17.83 2.90
N LEU A 241 -7.75 17.42 3.06
CA LEU A 241 -8.82 18.28 3.59
C LEU A 241 -8.54 18.75 5.02
N LYS A 242 -7.85 17.94 5.82
CA LYS A 242 -7.48 18.29 7.19
C LYS A 242 -6.33 19.30 7.27
N ASN A 243 -5.30 19.13 6.45
CA ASN A 243 -4.04 19.85 6.59
C ASN A 243 -3.92 21.05 5.64
N CYS A 244 -4.63 21.05 4.50
CA CYS A 244 -4.59 22.13 3.53
C CYS A 244 -5.65 23.20 3.85
N ASP A 245 -5.39 24.43 3.43
CA ASP A 245 -6.31 25.56 3.57
C ASP A 245 -7.17 25.71 2.29
N LEU A 246 -8.15 24.83 2.14
CA LEU A 246 -9.06 24.76 0.99
C LEU A 246 -10.49 25.19 1.37
N ASP A 247 -10.65 25.78 2.54
CA ASP A 247 -11.94 25.95 3.20
C ASP A 247 -12.84 26.93 2.42
N ASN A 248 -12.23 28.00 1.91
CA ASN A 248 -12.86 28.99 1.03
C ASN A 248 -13.43 28.37 -0.26
N ILE A 249 -12.70 27.43 -0.87
CA ILE A 249 -13.16 26.76 -2.10
C ILE A 249 -14.39 25.89 -1.81
N ILE A 250 -14.40 25.22 -0.65
CA ILE A 250 -15.42 24.25 -0.25
C ILE A 250 -16.69 24.94 0.27
N LEU A 251 -16.53 26.03 1.02
CA LEU A 251 -17.64 26.79 1.60
C LEU A 251 -18.15 27.92 0.68
N ASP A 252 -17.46 28.18 -0.43
CA ASP A 252 -17.76 29.28 -1.35
C ASP A 252 -17.72 30.67 -0.67
N ILE A 253 -16.61 30.95 0.03
CA ILE A 253 -16.38 32.18 0.82
C ILE A 253 -15.09 32.88 0.38
#